data_AF-R5GFK4-F1
#
_entry.id   AF-R5GFK4-F1
#
_cell.length_a   1.000
_cell.length_b   1.000
_cell.length_c   1.000
_cell.angle_alpha   90.00
_cell.angle_beta   90.00
_cell.angle_gamma   90.00
#
_symmetry.space_group_name_H-M   'P 1'
#
loop_
_entity.id
_entity.type
_entity.pdbx_description
1 polymer ?
#
loop_
_entity_poly.entity_id
_entity_poly.type
_entity_poly.pdbx_seq_one_letter_code
_entity_poly.pdbx_strand_id
1 'polypeptide(L)'
;MTRTWLQLKTAYFAVWIVGAILACCFDHEILPTGFVTDEHTRYFLSLGAIVCTLSGVYVALKFFHLTTVKAAIEKASSPERCESKWHAYRLGLMALLLWGNVTVYFATLDTQGGFCALITALALVFCWPRKMSKP
;
A
#
# COMPACT_ATOMS: atom_id res chain seq x y z
N MET A 1 22.08 -8.55 10.37
CA MET A 1 21.37 -9.04 9.17
C MET A 1 19.98 -9.63 9.43
N THR A 2 19.69 -10.37 10.52
CA THR A 2 18.37 -11.04 10.70
C THR A 2 17.24 -10.16 11.21
N ARG A 3 17.51 -9.17 12.07
CA ARG A 3 16.46 -8.35 12.74
C ARG A 3 15.70 -7.44 11.77
N THR A 4 16.37 -6.72 10.87
CA THR A 4 15.72 -5.81 9.90
C THR A 4 14.81 -6.55 8.93
N TRP A 5 15.23 -7.75 8.52
CA TRP A 5 14.46 -8.61 7.63
C TRP A 5 13.18 -9.15 8.29
N LEU A 6 13.26 -9.49 9.58
CA LEU A 6 12.09 -9.86 10.38
C LEU A 6 11.11 -8.69 10.49
N GLN A 7 11.61 -7.48 10.75
CA GLN A 7 10.76 -6.29 10.88
C GLN A 7 9.99 -5.95 9.60
N LEU A 8 10.60 -6.12 8.41
CA LEU A 8 9.86 -5.91 7.16
C LEU A 8 8.75 -6.96 6.95
N LYS A 9 9.01 -8.23 7.29
CA LYS A 9 7.97 -9.27 7.19
C LYS A 9 6.85 -9.06 8.19
N THR A 10 7.18 -8.67 9.42
CA THR A 10 6.19 -8.32 10.43
C THR A 10 5.37 -7.10 9.99
N ALA A 11 6.00 -6.06 9.46
CA ALA A 11 5.30 -4.90 8.92
C ALA A 11 4.38 -5.28 7.76
N TYR A 12 4.82 -6.15 6.85
CA TYR A 12 3.99 -6.64 5.74
C TYR A 12 2.74 -7.38 6.23
N PHE A 13 2.90 -8.31 7.17
CA PHE A 13 1.76 -9.00 7.76
C PHE A 13 0.85 -8.05 8.54
N ALA A 14 1.42 -7.10 9.26
CA ALA A 14 0.66 -6.10 10.00
C ALA A 14 -0.22 -5.25 9.07
N VAL A 15 0.25 -4.88 7.87
CA VAL A 15 -0.55 -4.12 6.90
C VAL A 15 -1.80 -4.88 6.47
N TRP A 16 -1.66 -6.18 6.21
CA TRP A 16 -2.78 -7.06 5.87
C TRP A 16 -3.74 -7.25 7.04
N ILE A 17 -3.21 -7.48 8.24
CA ILE A 17 -4.02 -7.63 9.46
C ILE A 17 -4.81 -6.35 9.74
N VAL A 18 -4.17 -5.18 9.67
CA VAL A 18 -4.86 -3.90 9.87
C VAL A 18 -5.92 -3.69 8.79
N GLY A 19 -5.64 -4.01 7.52
CA GLY A 19 -6.63 -3.92 6.44
C GLY A 19 -7.85 -4.82 6.69
N ALA A 20 -7.63 -6.05 7.15
CA ALA A 20 -8.69 -6.98 7.51
C ALA A 20 -9.50 -6.50 8.74
N ILE A 21 -8.82 -6.00 9.80
CA ILE A 21 -9.48 -5.41 10.96
C ILE A 21 -10.34 -4.22 10.54
N LEU A 22 -9.83 -3.35 9.65
CA LEU A 22 -10.55 -2.20 9.15
C LEU A 22 -11.83 -2.63 8.42
N ALA A 23 -11.74 -3.65 7.56
CA ALA A 23 -12.89 -4.22 6.87
C ALA A 23 -13.91 -4.84 7.85
N CYS A 24 -13.47 -5.59 8.86
CA CYS A 24 -14.35 -6.13 9.90
C CYS A 24 -15.02 -5.03 10.75
N CYS A 25 -14.31 -3.93 11.03
CA CYS A 25 -14.90 -2.78 11.75
C CYS A 25 -16.02 -2.12 10.93
N PHE A 26 -15.89 -2.03 9.61
CA PHE A 26 -16.96 -1.53 8.75
C PHE A 26 -18.14 -2.51 8.66
N ASP A 27 -17.87 -3.81 8.66
CA ASP A 27 -18.91 -4.86 8.62
C ASP A 27 -19.73 -4.92 9.93
N HIS A 28 -19.09 -4.65 11.07
CA HIS A 28 -19.75 -4.56 12.38
C HIS A 28 -20.52 -3.25 12.61
N GLU A 29 -20.69 -2.40 11.59
CA GLU A 29 -21.36 -1.08 11.67
C GLU A 29 -20.81 -0.14 12.76
N ILE A 30 -19.57 -0.37 13.23
CA ILE A 30 -18.90 0.49 14.22
C ILE A 30 -18.64 1.88 13.61
N LEU A 31 -18.47 1.94 12.29
CA LEU A 31 -18.41 3.15 11.49
C LEU A 31 -19.61 3.20 10.53
N PRO A 32 -20.31 4.34 10.42
CA PRO A 32 -21.47 4.43 9.55
C PRO A 32 -21.04 4.35 8.08
N THR A 33 -21.55 3.35 7.37
CA THR A 33 -21.28 3.11 5.96
C THR A 33 -22.22 3.95 5.09
N GLY A 34 -21.78 4.34 3.89
CA GLY A 34 -22.64 5.07 2.95
C GLY A 34 -23.06 6.48 3.38
N PHE A 35 -22.23 7.19 4.16
CA PHE A 35 -22.53 8.55 4.63
C PHE A 35 -22.60 9.60 3.52
N VAL A 36 -22.09 9.28 2.33
CA VAL A 36 -22.08 10.17 1.17
C VAL A 36 -23.31 9.90 0.32
N THR A 37 -24.38 10.65 0.59
CA THR A 37 -25.65 10.58 -0.16
C THR A 37 -25.61 11.41 -1.45
N ASP A 38 -24.74 12.41 -1.55
CA ASP A 38 -24.58 13.27 -2.73
C ASP A 38 -23.81 12.57 -3.87
N GLU A 39 -24.43 12.48 -5.04
CA GLU A 39 -23.85 11.85 -6.24
C GLU A 39 -22.53 12.51 -6.68
N HIS A 40 -22.44 13.84 -6.61
CA HIS A 40 -21.23 14.57 -6.95
C HIS A 40 -20.07 14.20 -6.03
N THR A 41 -20.32 14.14 -4.73
CA THR A 41 -19.29 13.82 -3.73
C THR A 41 -18.82 12.38 -3.88
N ARG A 42 -19.74 11.43 -4.16
CA ARG A 42 -19.39 10.04 -4.48
C ARG A 42 -18.48 9.96 -5.70
N TYR A 43 -18.80 10.69 -6.77
CA TYR A 43 -18.01 10.70 -7.98
C TYR A 43 -16.59 11.22 -7.75
N PHE A 44 -16.43 12.38 -7.08
CA PHE A 44 -15.11 12.94 -6.77
C PHE A 44 -14.28 12.02 -5.88
N LEU A 45 -14.90 11.36 -4.89
CA LEU A 45 -14.21 10.46 -3.97
C LEU A 45 -13.71 9.19 -4.68
N SER A 46 -14.57 8.56 -5.51
CA SER A 46 -14.18 7.42 -6.34
C SER A 46 -13.06 7.79 -7.32
N LEU A 47 -13.19 8.93 -8.00
CA LEU A 47 -12.20 9.37 -8.99
C LEU A 47 -10.85 9.70 -8.33
N GLY A 48 -10.88 10.34 -7.16
CA GLY A 48 -9.68 10.58 -6.34
C GLY A 48 -9.01 9.29 -5.88
N ALA A 49 -9.78 8.29 -5.43
CA ALA A 49 -9.26 6.99 -5.03
C ALA A 49 -8.60 6.25 -6.20
N ILE A 50 -9.20 6.28 -7.39
CA ILE A 50 -8.62 5.68 -8.61
C ILE A 50 -7.29 6.35 -8.96
N VAL A 51 -7.25 7.69 -9.00
CA VAL A 51 -6.02 8.43 -9.33
C VAL A 51 -4.92 8.19 -8.29
N CYS A 52 -5.26 8.19 -7.00
CA CYS A 52 -4.34 7.84 -5.91
C CYS A 52 -3.80 6.41 -6.07
N THR A 53 -4.66 5.45 -6.37
CA THR A 53 -4.28 4.04 -6.58
C THR A 53 -3.32 3.90 -7.75
N LEU A 54 -3.67 4.46 -8.91
CA LEU A 54 -2.85 4.38 -10.12
C LEU A 54 -1.50 5.05 -9.93
N SER A 55 -1.48 6.26 -9.35
CA SER A 55 -0.23 6.99 -9.08
C SER A 55 0.64 6.26 -8.04
N GLY A 56 0.04 5.75 -6.97
CA GLY A 56 0.72 4.98 -5.93
C GLY A 56 1.34 3.69 -6.48
N VAL A 57 0.56 2.91 -7.23
CA VAL A 57 1.03 1.68 -7.87
C VAL A 57 2.11 1.99 -8.90
N TYR A 58 1.94 3.04 -9.71
CA TYR A 58 2.96 3.48 -10.67
C TYR A 58 4.26 3.87 -9.97
N VAL A 59 4.20 4.61 -8.85
CA VAL A 59 5.39 4.96 -8.04
C VAL A 59 6.05 3.69 -7.50
N ALA A 60 5.29 2.71 -7.00
CA ALA A 60 5.84 1.45 -6.51
C ALA A 60 6.48 0.60 -7.63
N LEU A 61 5.86 0.51 -8.82
CA LEU A 61 6.45 -0.18 -9.97
C LEU A 61 7.70 0.54 -10.49
N LYS A 62 7.65 1.87 -10.62
CA LYS A 62 8.80 2.66 -11.04
C LYS A 62 9.97 2.51 -10.07
N PHE A 63 9.69 2.42 -8.77
CA PHE A 63 10.68 2.10 -7.73
C PHE A 63 11.43 0.77 -7.95
N PHE A 64 10.79 -0.27 -8.51
CA PHE A 64 11.48 -1.52 -8.85
C PHE A 64 12.48 -1.34 -10.00
N HIS A 65 12.17 -0.44 -10.93
CA HIS A 65 12.97 -0.20 -12.13
C HIS A 65 14.07 0.85 -11.94
N LEU A 66 14.09 1.56 -10.81
CA LEU A 66 15.15 2.52 -10.49
C LEU A 66 16.43 1.78 -10.07
N THR A 67 17.21 1.34 -11.06
CA THR A 67 18.66 1.09 -10.92
C THR A 67 19.39 2.27 -10.28
N THR A 68 18.82 3.47 -10.35
CA THR A 68 19.26 4.68 -9.63
C THR A 68 19.24 4.54 -8.11
N VAL A 69 18.30 3.79 -7.53
CA VAL A 69 18.28 3.55 -6.08
C VAL A 69 19.41 2.59 -5.73
N LYS A 70 19.64 1.54 -6.54
CA LYS A 70 20.80 0.65 -6.36
C LYS A 70 22.11 1.42 -6.43
N ALA A 71 22.27 2.32 -7.41
CA ALA A 71 23.45 3.17 -7.53
C ALA A 71 23.60 4.18 -6.37
N ALA A 72 22.50 4.73 -5.84
CA ALA A 72 22.50 5.63 -4.69
C ALA A 72 22.81 4.90 -3.36
N ILE A 73 22.35 3.65 -3.23
CA ILE A 73 22.67 2.74 -2.13
C ILE A 73 24.15 2.36 -2.16
N GLU A 74 24.67 2.03 -3.35
CA GLU A 74 26.07 1.64 -3.56
C GLU A 74 27.05 2.80 -3.29
N LYS A 75 26.61 4.04 -3.50
CA LYS A 75 27.37 5.26 -3.18
C LYS A 75 27.25 5.70 -1.71
N ALA A 76 26.35 5.09 -0.93
CA ALA A 76 26.16 5.42 0.49
C ALA A 76 27.14 4.63 1.37
N SER A 77 27.68 5.28 2.41
CA SER A 77 28.61 4.67 3.38
C SER A 77 28.03 3.48 4.17
N SER A 78 26.74 3.16 4.03
CA SER A 78 26.05 2.07 4.73
C SER A 78 24.84 1.56 3.89
N PRO A 79 25.07 0.79 2.81
CA PRO A 79 24.05 0.42 1.83
C PRO A 79 22.83 -0.30 2.45
N GLU A 80 23.06 -1.20 3.40
CA GLU A 80 22.01 -2.02 4.01
C GLU A 80 20.95 -1.22 4.79
N ARG A 81 21.33 -0.11 5.44
CA ARG A 81 20.38 0.74 6.19
C ARG A 81 19.51 1.58 5.25
N CYS A 82 20.08 2.02 4.13
CA CYS A 82 19.37 2.85 3.16
C CYS A 82 18.33 2.02 2.38
N GLU A 83 18.70 0.78 2.00
CA GLU A 83 17.77 -0.20 1.41
C GLU A 83 16.57 -0.48 2.32
N SER A 84 16.83 -0.78 3.59
CA SER A 84 15.77 -1.11 4.54
C SER A 84 14.77 0.04 4.74
N LYS A 85 15.24 1.30 4.77
CA LYS A 85 14.38 2.48 4.90
C LYS A 85 13.51 2.69 3.66
N TRP A 86 14.09 2.52 2.47
CA TRP A 86 13.40 2.71 1.20
C TRP A 86 12.33 1.65 0.97
N HIS A 87 12.64 0.39 1.30
CA HIS A 87 11.65 -0.68 1.29
C HIS A 87 10.53 -0.44 2.30
N ALA A 88 10.84 0.03 3.52
CA ALA A 88 9.83 0.37 4.51
C ALA A 88 8.91 1.51 4.04
N TYR A 89 9.47 2.55 3.40
CA TYR A 89 8.68 3.65 2.83
C TYR A 89 7.71 3.16 1.75
N ARG A 90 8.20 2.33 0.82
CA ARG A 90 7.35 1.73 -0.21
C ARG A 90 6.22 0.88 0.38
N LEU A 91 6.54 0.08 1.40
CA LEU A 91 5.56 -0.76 2.10
C LEU A 91 4.48 0.10 2.77
N GLY A 92 4.91 1.19 3.44
CA GLY A 92 4.02 2.15 4.09
C GLY A 92 3.12 2.89 3.11
N LEU A 93 3.64 3.30 1.96
CA LEU A 93 2.84 3.94 0.91
C LEU A 93 1.75 3.00 0.40
N MET A 94 2.10 1.75 0.05
CA MET A 94 1.13 0.74 -0.39
C MET A 94 0.11 0.39 0.69
N ALA A 95 0.50 0.39 1.97
CA ALA A 95 -0.40 0.20 3.09
C ALA A 95 -1.45 1.31 3.21
N LEU A 96 -0.99 2.57 3.13
CA LEU A 96 -1.87 3.75 3.15
C LEU A 96 -2.86 3.71 1.98
N LEU A 97 -2.40 3.33 0.79
CA LEU A 97 -3.27 3.17 -0.38
C LEU A 97 -4.31 2.07 -0.18
N LEU A 98 -3.92 0.91 0.39
CA LEU A 98 -4.86 -0.17 0.65
C LEU A 98 -5.93 0.25 1.65
N TRP A 99 -5.53 0.83 2.78
CA TRP A 99 -6.47 1.26 3.81
C TRP A 99 -7.37 2.40 3.32
N GLY A 100 -6.81 3.35 2.55
CA GLY A 100 -7.57 4.43 1.93
C GLY A 100 -8.62 3.90 0.94
N ASN A 101 -8.25 2.94 0.09
CA ASN A 101 -9.18 2.33 -0.86
C ASN A 101 -10.29 1.53 -0.18
N VAL A 102 -9.97 0.78 0.88
CA VAL A 102 -10.97 0.07 1.69
C VAL A 102 -11.92 1.08 2.35
N THR A 103 -11.39 2.18 2.88
CA THR A 103 -12.20 3.25 3.50
C THR A 103 -13.13 3.90 2.47
N VAL A 104 -12.63 4.24 1.28
CA VAL A 104 -13.45 4.85 0.22
C VAL A 104 -14.49 3.87 -0.32
N TYR A 105 -14.15 2.58 -0.42
CA TYR A 105 -15.08 1.52 -0.78
C TYR A 105 -16.26 1.46 0.20
N PHE A 106 -16.00 1.38 1.50
CA PHE A 106 -17.07 1.33 2.50
C PHE A 106 -17.81 2.68 2.68
N ALA A 107 -17.14 3.80 2.38
CA ALA A 107 -17.78 5.12 2.37
C ALA A 107 -18.76 5.30 1.21
N THR A 108 -18.47 4.72 0.05
CA THR A 108 -19.22 4.95 -1.20
C THR A 108 -20.13 3.76 -1.56
N LEU A 109 -19.88 2.57 -0.98
CA LEU A 109 -20.43 1.27 -1.40
C LEU A 109 -20.36 1.03 -2.91
N ASP A 110 -19.38 1.65 -3.58
CA ASP A 110 -19.25 1.57 -5.02
C ASP A 110 -18.22 0.51 -5.43
N THR A 111 -18.57 -0.26 -6.47
CA THR A 111 -17.76 -1.38 -6.95
C THR A 111 -16.36 -0.94 -7.43
N GLN A 112 -16.19 0.32 -7.86
CA GLN A 112 -14.89 0.86 -8.27
C GLN A 112 -13.87 0.89 -7.12
N GLY A 113 -14.32 1.21 -5.90
CA GLY A 113 -13.46 1.21 -4.71
C GLY A 113 -12.91 -0.20 -4.40
N GLY A 114 -13.72 -1.23 -4.64
CA GLY A 114 -13.35 -2.63 -4.47
C GLY A 114 -12.26 -3.06 -5.46
N PHE A 115 -12.37 -2.65 -6.73
CA PHE A 115 -11.33 -2.92 -7.74
C PHE A 115 -10.00 -2.23 -7.39
N CYS A 116 -10.02 -0.99 -6.90
CA CYS A 116 -8.79 -0.31 -6.46
C CYS A 116 -8.13 -1.00 -5.26
N ALA A 117 -8.92 -1.48 -4.29
CA ALA A 117 -8.40 -2.27 -3.18
C ALA A 117 -7.74 -3.57 -3.66
N LEU A 118 -8.37 -4.29 -4.60
CA LEU A 118 -7.81 -5.49 -5.23
C LEU A 118 -6.51 -5.21 -5.99
N ILE A 119 -6.46 -4.15 -6.81
CA ILE A 119 -5.24 -3.76 -7.54
C ILE A 119 -4.10 -3.43 -6.56
N THR A 120 -4.41 -2.71 -5.47
CA THR A 120 -3.43 -2.37 -4.44
C THR A 120 -2.95 -3.61 -3.68
N ALA A 121 -3.84 -4.55 -3.40
CA ALA A 121 -3.51 -5.84 -2.79
C ALA A 121 -2.59 -6.67 -3.69
N LEU A 122 -2.85 -6.72 -5.00
CA LEU A 122 -1.97 -7.37 -5.98
C LEU A 122 -0.59 -6.68 -6.01
N ALA A 123 -0.56 -5.34 -6.03
CA ALA A 123 0.69 -4.58 -5.98
C ALA A 123 1.48 -4.83 -4.68
N LEU A 124 0.81 -5.01 -3.54
CA LEU A 124 1.42 -5.41 -2.27
C LEU A 124 2.07 -6.78 -2.35
N VAL A 125 1.44 -7.76 -2.99
CA VAL A 125 2.03 -9.10 -3.20
C VAL A 125 3.34 -9.00 -4.00
N PHE A 126 3.39 -8.14 -5.02
CA PHE A 126 4.64 -7.87 -5.75
C PHE A 126 5.71 -7.17 -4.91
N CYS A 127 5.33 -6.49 -3.83
CA CYS A 127 6.27 -5.86 -2.89
C CYS A 127 6.87 -6.85 -1.87
N TRP A 128 6.66 -8.16 -2.03
CA TRP A 128 7.18 -9.17 -1.09
C TRP A 128 8.70 -9.04 -0.90
N PRO A 129 9.18 -8.95 0.35
CA PRO A 129 10.62 -8.90 0.63
C PRO A 129 11.23 -10.27 0.28
N ARG A 130 11.84 -10.37 -0.92
CA ARG A 130 12.62 -11.52 -1.35
C ARG A 130 14.09 -11.26 -1.05
N LYS A 131 14.80 -12.23 -0.45
CA LYS A 131 16.25 -12.11 -0.23
C LYS A 131 16.92 -12.07 -1.61
N MET A 132 17.54 -10.95 -1.97
CA MET A 132 18.50 -10.96 -3.09
C MET A 132 19.69 -11.77 -2.60
N SER A 133 19.79 -13.04 -3.00
CA SER A 133 21.04 -13.79 -2.81
C SER A 133 22.08 -13.10 -3.68
N LYS A 134 23.15 -12.59 -3.05
CA LYS A 134 24.33 -12.16 -3.80
C LYS A 134 24.81 -13.35 -4.65
N PRO A 135 25.14 -13.15 -5.93
CA PRO A 135 25.92 -14.13 -6.68
C PRO A 135 27.30 -14.28 -6.06
#